data_AF-A0A1I6HJH1-F1
#
_entry.id   AF-A0A1I6HJH1-F1
#
_cell.length_a   1.000
_cell.length_b   1.000
_cell.length_c   1.000
_cell.angle_alpha   90.00
_cell.angle_beta   90.00
_cell.angle_gamma   90.00
#
_symmetry.space_group_name_H-M   'P 1'
#
loop_
_entity.id
_entity.type
_entity.pdbx_description
1 polymer ?
#
loop_
_entity_poly.entity_id
_entity_poly.type
_entity_poly.pdbx_seq_one_letter_code
_entity_poly.pdbx_strand_id
1 'polypeptide(L)'
;MEYVYPVGGLFLGASLVAVSVFTAFVYTPYTSSRIDSAVTAFTGITLQLGDFVAVSSATAILFDLLATQLGLTYPLVVPFLFGYVVTHITVYYSCLRITDVQSEPLDPSVDIRQNPMKLVALSIPGALILLAPRDSDTTR
;
A
#
# COMPACT_ATOMS: atom_id res chain seq x y z
N MET A 1 14.52 2.58 23.30
CA MET A 1 13.06 2.33 23.32
C MET A 1 12.29 3.25 22.36
N GLU A 2 12.90 4.34 21.86
CA GLU A 2 12.26 5.35 21.02
C GLU A 2 11.76 4.83 19.65
N TYR A 3 12.48 3.89 19.03
CA TYR A 3 12.09 3.29 17.75
C TYR A 3 11.09 2.13 17.84
N VAL A 4 10.70 1.66 19.03
CA VAL A 4 9.81 0.48 19.15
C VAL A 4 8.45 0.76 18.53
N TYR A 5 7.89 1.96 18.73
CA TYR A 5 6.58 2.32 18.19
C TYR A 5 6.61 2.59 16.68
N PRO A 6 7.54 3.38 16.13
CA PRO A 6 7.61 3.56 14.67
C PRO A 6 7.96 2.26 13.94
N VAL A 7 8.89 1.44 14.47
CA VAL A 7 9.25 0.17 13.81
C VAL A 7 8.09 -0.82 13.92
N GLY A 8 7.45 -0.95 15.09
CA GLY A 8 6.26 -1.78 15.25
C GLY A 8 5.11 -1.34 14.35
N GLY A 9 4.90 -0.03 14.22
CA GLY A 9 3.93 0.56 13.30
C GLY A 9 4.23 0.21 11.85
N LEU A 10 5.48 0.27 11.40
CA LEU A 10 5.89 -0.15 10.06
C LEU A 10 5.49 -1.60 9.76
N PHE A 11 5.80 -2.52 10.68
CA PHE A 11 5.44 -3.94 10.50
C PHE A 11 3.93 -4.17 10.54
N LEU A 12 3.21 -3.48 11.43
CA LEU A 12 1.76 -3.57 11.51
C LEU A 12 1.10 -3.04 10.23
N GLY A 13 1.53 -1.86 9.76
CA GLY A 13 1.05 -1.25 8.54
C GLY A 13 1.30 -2.14 7.32
N ALA A 14 2.52 -2.65 7.17
CA ALA A 14 2.87 -3.58 6.11
C ALA A 14 2.03 -4.88 6.17
N SER A 15 1.77 -5.41 7.36
CA SER A 15 0.93 -6.60 7.54
C SER A 15 -0.52 -6.36 7.13
N LEU A 16 -1.08 -5.20 7.49
CA LEU A 16 -2.44 -4.81 7.08
C LEU A 16 -2.53 -4.65 5.55
N VAL A 17 -1.56 -3.98 4.93
CA VAL A 17 -1.49 -3.88 3.46
C VAL A 17 -1.41 -5.27 2.84
N ALA A 18 -0.54 -6.15 3.33
CA ALA A 18 -0.42 -7.51 2.82
C ALA A 18 -1.74 -8.30 2.93
N VAL A 19 -2.47 -8.17 4.05
CA VAL A 19 -3.79 -8.80 4.23
C VAL A 19 -4.80 -8.26 3.21
N SER A 20 -4.81 -6.95 2.96
CA SER A 20 -5.72 -6.36 1.97
C SER A 20 -5.42 -6.83 0.54
N VAL A 21 -4.14 -6.86 0.13
CA VAL A 21 -3.70 -7.35 -1.18
C VAL A 21 -4.02 -8.84 -1.32
N PHE A 22 -3.74 -9.64 -0.30
CA PHE A 22 -4.08 -11.06 -0.31
C PHE A 22 -5.59 -11.29 -0.42
N THR A 23 -6.39 -10.50 0.28
CA THR A 23 -7.85 -10.58 0.19
C THR A 23 -8.35 -10.22 -1.20
N ALA A 24 -7.84 -9.14 -1.79
CA ALA A 24 -8.16 -8.75 -3.17
C ALA A 24 -7.75 -9.80 -4.20
N PHE A 25 -6.62 -10.47 -3.95
CA PHE A 25 -6.10 -11.52 -4.82
C PHE A 25 -6.92 -12.81 -4.75
N VAL A 26 -7.34 -13.22 -3.54
CA VAL A 26 -8.09 -14.47 -3.33
C VAL A 26 -9.58 -14.31 -3.62
N TYR A 27 -10.13 -13.10 -3.47
CA TYR A 27 -11.55 -12.82 -3.62
C TYR A 27 -11.82 -11.70 -4.62
N THR A 28 -12.35 -12.08 -5.78
CA THR A 28 -12.90 -11.14 -6.76
C THR A 28 -14.42 -11.04 -6.59
N PRO A 29 -14.96 -9.86 -6.23
CA PRO A 29 -16.41 -9.67 -6.15
C PRO A 29 -17.03 -9.64 -7.56
N TYR A 30 -17.95 -10.56 -7.85
CA TYR A 30 -18.63 -10.65 -9.15
C TYR A 30 -20.06 -10.10 -9.15
N THR A 31 -20.61 -9.81 -7.97
CA THR A 31 -22.00 -9.34 -7.83
C THR A 31 -22.12 -8.23 -6.79
N SER A 32 -23.32 -7.65 -6.68
CA SER A 32 -23.67 -6.65 -5.66
C SER A 32 -24.25 -7.29 -4.39
N SER A 33 -23.83 -8.52 -4.07
CA SER A 33 -24.25 -9.20 -2.85
C SER A 33 -23.72 -8.48 -1.59
N ARG A 34 -24.38 -8.69 -0.45
CA ARG A 34 -23.92 -8.15 0.84
C ARG A 34 -22.52 -8.66 1.22
N ILE A 35 -22.19 -9.90 0.82
CA ILE A 35 -20.89 -10.52 1.09
C ILE A 35 -19.81 -9.83 0.24
N ASP A 36 -20.05 -9.66 -1.06
CA ASP A 36 -19.14 -8.97 -1.97
C ASP A 36 -18.84 -7.54 -1.50
N SER A 37 -19.89 -6.83 -1.07
CA SER A 37 -19.76 -5.48 -0.53
C SER A 37 -18.96 -5.45 0.77
N ALA A 38 -19.19 -6.41 1.68
CA ALA A 38 -18.45 -6.51 2.94
C ALA A 38 -16.97 -6.82 2.73
N VAL A 39 -16.64 -7.74 1.82
CA VAL A 39 -15.24 -8.07 1.48
C VAL A 39 -14.56 -6.88 0.82
N THR A 40 -15.23 -6.17 -0.09
CA THR A 40 -14.68 -4.97 -0.73
C THR A 40 -14.40 -3.86 0.29
N ALA A 41 -15.35 -3.61 1.21
CA ALA A 41 -15.16 -2.64 2.28
C ALA A 41 -14.01 -3.05 3.22
N PHE A 42 -13.93 -4.33 3.58
CA PHE A 42 -12.84 -4.85 4.41
C PHE A 42 -11.48 -4.65 3.74
N THR A 43 -11.35 -5.00 2.45
CA THR A 43 -10.13 -4.78 1.67
C THR A 43 -9.75 -3.31 1.65
N GLY A 44 -10.69 -2.42 1.34
CA GLY A 44 -10.44 -0.98 1.28
C GLY A 44 -10.03 -0.36 2.62
N ILE A 45 -10.74 -0.69 3.71
CA ILE A 45 -10.44 -0.18 5.05
C ILE A 45 -9.07 -0.67 5.53
N THR A 46 -8.79 -1.97 5.34
CA THR A 46 -7.52 -2.57 5.78
C THR A 46 -6.34 -1.98 5.02
N LEU A 47 -6.50 -1.74 3.71
CA LEU A 47 -5.50 -1.07 2.89
C LEU A 47 -5.24 0.37 3.37
N GLN A 48 -6.30 1.16 3.56
CA GLN A 48 -6.18 2.55 4.00
C GLN A 48 -5.52 2.68 5.38
N LEU A 49 -5.91 1.82 6.33
CA LEU A 49 -5.29 1.79 7.67
C LEU A 49 -3.84 1.33 7.60
N GLY A 50 -3.55 0.31 6.79
CA GLY A 50 -2.19 -0.19 6.60
C GLY A 50 -1.25 0.87 6.03
N ASP A 51 -1.67 1.54 4.96
CA ASP A 51 -0.91 2.62 4.32
C ASP A 51 -0.70 3.80 5.26
N PHE A 52 -1.74 4.24 5.98
CA PHE A 52 -1.63 5.33 6.95
C PHE A 52 -0.63 5.01 8.06
N VAL A 53 -0.71 3.82 8.65
CA VAL A 53 0.19 3.41 9.74
C VAL A 53 1.62 3.26 9.24
N ALA A 54 1.83 2.65 8.06
CA ALA A 54 3.15 2.47 7.47
C ALA A 54 3.81 3.81 7.12
N VAL A 55 3.07 4.71 6.43
CA VAL A 55 3.57 6.03 6.03
C VAL A 55 3.84 6.90 7.25
N SER A 56 2.96 6.93 8.25
CA SER A 56 3.18 7.70 9.48
C SER A 56 4.42 7.22 10.22
N SER A 57 4.62 5.90 10.29
CA SER A 57 5.78 5.28 10.91
C SER A 57 7.08 5.59 10.16
N ALA A 58 7.07 5.48 8.84
CA ALA A 58 8.21 5.82 8.00
C ALA A 58 8.55 7.32 8.08
N THR A 59 7.53 8.18 8.14
CA THR A 59 7.69 9.63 8.31
C THR A 59 8.32 9.94 9.66
N ALA A 60 7.86 9.31 10.74
CA ALA A 60 8.45 9.48 12.07
C ALA A 60 9.93 9.07 12.09
N ILE A 61 10.28 7.93 11.51
CA ILE A 61 11.69 7.47 11.41
C ILE A 61 12.53 8.43 10.58
N LEU A 62 12.01 8.87 9.42
CA LEU A 62 12.72 9.77 8.52
C LEU A 62 13.05 11.10 9.21
N PHE A 63 12.05 11.76 9.80
CA PHE A 63 12.26 13.05 10.46
C PHE A 63 13.02 12.92 11.78
N ASP A 64 12.98 11.78 12.46
CA ASP A 64 13.88 11.56 13.59
C ASP A 64 15.35 11.40 13.12
N LEU A 65 15.58 10.68 12.01
CA LEU A 65 16.91 10.53 11.42
C LEU A 65 17.47 11.88 10.93
N LEU A 66 16.65 12.71 10.28
CA LEU A 66 17.06 14.05 9.85
C LEU A 66 17.43 14.95 11.04
N ALA A 67 16.73 14.82 12.16
CA ALA A 67 16.98 15.64 13.34
C ALA A 67 18.27 15.20 14.04
N THR A 68 18.46 13.89 14.18
CA THR A 68 19.61 13.31 14.90
C THR A 68 20.90 13.31 14.09
N GLN A 69 20.85 13.02 12.78
CA GLN A 69 22.04 12.90 11.94
C GLN A 69 22.44 14.21 11.26
N LEU A 70 21.46 15.06 10.90
CA LEU A 70 21.71 16.32 10.18
C LEU A 70 21.47 17.56 11.05
N GLY A 71 21.04 17.39 12.31
CA GLY A 71 20.81 18.51 13.24
C GLY A 71 19.68 19.44 12.82
N LEU A 72 18.78 18.98 11.94
CA LEU A 72 17.71 19.81 11.39
C LEU A 72 16.57 19.93 12.41
N THR A 73 16.13 21.16 12.65
CA THR A 73 14.95 21.46 13.46
C THR A 73 13.82 21.98 12.59
N TYR A 74 12.66 21.35 12.71
CA TYR A 74 11.45 21.71 11.98
C TYR A 74 10.26 21.83 12.95
N PRO A 75 9.29 22.70 12.65
CA PRO A 75 8.04 22.69 13.37
C PRO A 75 7.26 21.40 13.06
N LEU A 76 6.51 20.89 14.04
CA LEU A 76 5.71 19.66 13.93
C LEU A 76 4.78 19.64 12.71
N VAL A 77 4.33 20.79 12.23
CA VAL A 77 3.49 20.90 11.04
C VAL A 77 4.14 20.31 9.78
N VAL A 78 5.48 20.34 9.67
CA VAL A 78 6.21 19.84 8.50
C VAL A 78 6.08 18.31 8.35
N PRO A 79 6.48 17.48 9.34
CA PRO A 79 6.29 16.03 9.25
C PRO A 79 4.81 15.63 9.12
N PHE A 80 3.88 16.38 9.74
CA PHE A 80 2.44 16.10 9.59
C PHE A 80 1.95 16.35 8.17
N LEU A 81 2.28 17.49 7.56
CA LEU A 81 1.88 17.78 6.18
C LEU A 81 2.54 16.81 5.20
N PHE A 82 3.82 16.49 5.41
CA PHE A 82 4.52 15.50 4.61
C PHE A 82 3.84 14.13 4.69
N GLY A 83 3.63 13.62 5.91
CA GLY A 83 2.96 12.33 6.12
C GLY A 83 1.55 12.30 5.56
N TYR A 84 0.79 13.39 5.68
CA TYR A 84 -0.56 13.52 5.14
C TYR A 84 -0.59 13.43 3.60
N VAL A 85 0.27 14.19 2.93
CA VAL A 85 0.36 14.19 1.46
C VAL A 85 0.82 12.83 0.96
N VAL A 86 1.87 12.27 1.56
CA VAL A 86 2.37 10.94 1.18
C VAL A 86 1.29 9.88 1.40
N THR A 87 0.56 9.92 2.53
CA THR A 87 -0.53 8.98 2.77
C THR A 87 -1.60 9.07 1.69
N HIS A 88 -2.04 10.29 1.33
CA HIS A 88 -3.05 10.47 0.29
C HIS A 88 -2.60 9.88 -1.05
N ILE A 89 -1.35 10.14 -1.43
CA ILE A 89 -0.75 9.60 -2.65
C ILE A 89 -0.69 8.07 -2.58
N THR A 90 -0.17 7.52 -1.49
CA THR A 90 -0.06 6.07 -1.29
C THR A 90 -1.42 5.40 -1.35
N VAL A 91 -2.40 5.86 -0.57
CA VAL A 91 -3.76 5.31 -0.55
C VAL A 91 -4.39 5.38 -1.95
N TYR A 92 -4.24 6.50 -2.65
CA TYR A 92 -4.78 6.66 -4.00
C TYR A 92 -4.22 5.60 -4.97
N TYR A 93 -2.90 5.45 -5.02
CA TYR A 93 -2.25 4.46 -5.89
C TYR A 93 -2.53 3.02 -5.45
N SER A 94 -2.54 2.74 -4.14
CA SER A 94 -2.92 1.44 -3.59
C SER A 94 -4.34 1.04 -4.02
N CYS A 95 -5.30 1.97 -3.98
CA CYS A 95 -6.68 1.71 -4.39
C CYS A 95 -6.79 1.39 -5.90
N LEU A 96 -6.12 2.17 -6.75
CA LEU A 96 -6.07 1.90 -8.19
C LEU A 96 -5.53 0.49 -8.47
N ARG A 97 -4.49 0.09 -7.74
CA ARG A 97 -3.80 -1.19 -7.95
C ARG A 97 -4.58 -2.39 -7.42
N ILE A 98 -5.26 -2.27 -6.28
CA ILE A 98 -6.22 -3.28 -5.82
C ILE A 98 -7.32 -3.47 -6.86
N THR A 99 -7.79 -2.39 -7.49
CA THR A 99 -8.78 -2.46 -8.56
C THR A 99 -8.23 -3.20 -9.78
N ASP A 100 -6.98 -2.93 -10.18
CA ASP A 100 -6.29 -3.68 -11.24
C ASP A 100 -6.24 -5.19 -10.92
N VAL A 101 -5.87 -5.56 -9.69
CA VAL A 101 -5.83 -6.98 -9.23
C VAL A 101 -7.18 -7.65 -9.38
N GLN A 102 -8.26 -6.95 -9.02
CA GLN A 102 -9.60 -7.49 -9.08
C GLN A 102 -10.14 -7.56 -10.53
N SER A 103 -9.57 -6.79 -11.46
CA SER A 103 -9.95 -6.78 -12.88
C SER A 103 -9.29 -7.89 -13.73
N GLU A 104 -8.17 -8.44 -13.26
CA GLU A 104 -7.52 -9.65 -13.81
C GLU A 104 -7.77 -10.85 -12.84
N PRO A 105 -9.02 -11.32 -12.68
CA PRO A 105 -9.28 -12.50 -11.85
C PRO A 105 -8.46 -13.68 -12.40
N LEU A 106 -7.99 -14.55 -11.51
CA LEU A 106 -7.29 -15.80 -11.79
C LEU A 106 -7.83 -16.45 -13.08
N ASP A 107 -7.18 -16.18 -14.21
CA ASP A 107 -7.32 -17.03 -15.38
C ASP A 107 -6.75 -18.37 -14.92
N PRO A 108 -7.53 -19.47 -14.92
CA PRO A 108 -7.04 -20.77 -14.48
C PRO A 108 -5.83 -21.27 -15.30
N SER A 109 -5.46 -20.58 -16.38
CA SER A 109 -4.23 -20.80 -17.15
C SER A 109 -3.02 -19.92 -16.74
N VAL A 110 -3.22 -18.91 -15.89
CA VAL A 110 -2.14 -18.05 -15.37
C VAL A 110 -1.49 -18.74 -14.17
N ASP A 111 -0.38 -19.41 -14.43
CA ASP A 111 0.45 -20.06 -13.42
C ASP A 111 1.17 -18.99 -12.59
N ILE A 112 0.75 -18.80 -11.34
CA ILE A 112 1.34 -17.87 -10.37
C ILE A 112 2.86 -18.13 -10.18
N ARG A 113 3.34 -19.35 -10.49
CA ARG A 113 4.77 -19.69 -10.47
C ARG A 113 5.59 -18.98 -11.55
N GLN A 114 4.97 -18.50 -12.63
CA GLN A 114 5.68 -17.88 -13.76
C GLN A 114 6.04 -16.40 -13.52
N ASN A 115 5.33 -15.68 -12.64
CA ASN A 115 5.63 -14.27 -12.33
C ASN A 115 5.41 -13.90 -10.84
N PRO A 116 6.13 -14.55 -9.90
CA PRO A 116 6.05 -14.24 -8.47
C PRO A 116 6.48 -12.78 -8.17
N MET A 117 7.33 -12.20 -9.03
CA MET A 117 7.76 -10.81 -8.94
C MET A 117 6.63 -9.80 -9.18
N LYS A 118 5.63 -10.11 -10.01
CA LYS A 118 4.46 -9.24 -10.23
C LYS A 118 3.62 -9.17 -8.95
N LEU A 119 3.48 -10.31 -8.26
CA LEU A 119 2.78 -10.42 -6.97
C LEU A 119 3.51 -9.66 -5.85
N VAL A 120 4.84 -9.83 -5.76
CA VAL A 120 5.68 -9.14 -4.77
C VAL A 120 5.70 -7.64 -5.04
N ALA A 121 5.85 -7.21 -6.29
CA ALA A 121 5.88 -5.81 -6.67
C ALA A 121 4.50 -5.12 -6.52
N LEU A 122 3.40 -5.87 -6.62
CA LEU A 122 2.07 -5.39 -6.21
C LEU A 122 1.85 -5.37 -4.69
N SER A 123 2.55 -6.20 -3.93
CA SER A 123 2.37 -6.34 -2.47
C SER A 123 3.15 -5.32 -1.63
N ILE A 124 4.10 -4.59 -2.23
CA ILE A 124 4.89 -3.59 -1.52
C ILE A 124 4.26 -2.21 -1.79
N PRO A 125 3.69 -1.53 -0.76
CA PRO A 125 3.03 -0.23 -0.94
C PRO A 125 3.95 0.85 -1.54
N GLY A 126 5.28 0.71 -1.42
CA GLY A 126 6.28 1.56 -2.08
C GLY A 126 6.82 1.05 -3.43
N ALA A 127 6.75 -0.25 -3.74
CA ALA A 127 7.21 -0.77 -5.05
C ALA A 127 6.18 -0.52 -6.16
N LEU A 128 4.92 -0.26 -5.78
CA LEU A 128 3.86 0.19 -6.69
C LEU A 128 4.16 1.54 -7.36
N ILE A 129 5.01 2.38 -6.74
CA ILE A 129 5.53 3.64 -7.32
C ILE A 129 6.70 3.37 -8.29
N LEU A 130 7.46 2.28 -8.08
CA LEU A 130 8.66 1.94 -8.86
C LEU A 130 8.37 1.01 -10.05
N LEU A 131 7.20 0.36 -10.08
CA LEU A 131 6.72 -0.32 -11.27
C LEU A 131 6.26 0.72 -12.28
N ALA A 132 7.13 0.99 -13.26
CA ALA A 132 6.86 1.85 -14.39
C ALA A 132 5.47 1.54 -15.01
N PRO A 133 4.73 2.56 -15.47
CA PRO A 133 3.56 2.36 -16.31
C PRO A 133 3.91 1.42 -17.46
N ARG A 134 3.09 0.42 -17.69
CA ARG A 134 3.25 -0.51 -18.81
C ARG A 134 3.12 0.31 -20.11
N ASP A 135 4.10 0.19 -21.01
CA ASP A 135 4.23 0.89 -22.32
C ASP A 135 3.10 0.58 -23.34
N SER A 136 1.85 0.37 -22.92
CA SER A 136 0.76 -0.01 -23.84
C SER A 136 -0.13 1.13 -24.34
N ASP A 137 0.16 2.39 -23.97
CA ASP A 137 -0.68 3.55 -24.37
C ASP A 137 -0.22 4.30 -25.64
N THR A 138 0.72 3.75 -26.43
CA THR A 138 1.22 4.41 -27.67
C THR A 138 0.81 3.75 -28.97
N THR A 139 -0.15 2.84 -28.97
CA THR A 139 -0.76 2.35 -30.22
C THR A 139 -2.28 2.16 -30.09
N ARG A 140 -3.03 3.27 -30.18
CA ARG A 140 -4.30 3.29 -30.91
C ARG A 140 -4.75 4.70 -31.24
#